data_AF-A0ABD6DDS6-F1
#
_entry.id   AF-A0ABD6DDS6-F1
#
_cell.length_a   1.000
_cell.length_b   1.000
_cell.length_c   1.000
_cell.angle_alpha   90.00
_cell.angle_beta   90.00
_cell.angle_gamma   90.00
#
_symmetry.space_group_name_H-M   'P 1'
#
loop_
_entity.id
_entity.type
_entity.pdbx_description
1 polymer ?
#
loop_
_entity_poly.entity_id
_entity_poly.type
_entity_poly.pdbx_seq_one_letter_code
_entity_poly.pdbx_strand_id
1 'polypeptide(L)'
;MPVYVDYDTPADLAERALDALEVARDTGSVKKGTNETTKAVERGNAQLVYVAEDVSPEEIVMHLPEIAEEKGIPVVFVETQDDVGHAAGLEVGSAAAAIVSAGDASDDVEDIGSKVEELQ
;
A
#
# COMPACT_ATOMS: atom_id res chain seq x y z
N MET A 1 -11.63 2.52 13.24
CA MET A 1 -10.27 2.93 12.90
C MET A 1 -9.29 2.27 13.85
N PRO A 2 -8.44 1.36 13.34
CA PRO A 2 -7.24 0.88 14.04
C PRO A 2 -6.33 2.03 14.48
N VAL A 3 -5.36 1.78 15.37
CA VAL A 3 -4.55 2.88 15.94
C VAL A 3 -3.55 3.50 14.95
N TYR A 4 -3.28 2.81 13.84
CA TYR A 4 -2.30 3.19 12.81
C TYR A 4 -2.93 3.82 11.56
N VAL A 5 -4.24 4.03 11.57
CA VAL A 5 -4.96 4.66 10.45
C VAL A 5 -5.25 6.09 10.88
N ASP A 6 -4.62 7.06 10.20
CA ASP A 6 -4.71 8.48 10.56
C ASP A 6 -5.73 9.26 9.70
N TYR A 7 -6.11 8.69 8.54
CA TYR A 7 -7.12 9.23 7.62
C TYR A 7 -7.92 8.09 6.98
N ASP A 8 -9.16 8.40 6.61
CA ASP A 8 -10.01 7.46 5.87
C ASP A 8 -9.73 7.56 4.37
N THR A 9 -9.36 6.43 3.75
CA THR A 9 -9.23 6.36 2.28
C THR A 9 -10.61 6.16 1.67
N PRO A 10 -11.11 7.04 0.77
CA PRO A 10 -12.38 6.83 0.09
C PRO A 10 -12.38 5.51 -0.69
N ALA A 11 -13.49 4.77 -0.66
CA ALA A 11 -13.60 3.46 -1.31
C ALA A 11 -13.19 3.49 -2.80
N ASP A 12 -13.60 4.53 -3.54
CA ASP A 12 -13.24 4.70 -4.96
C ASP A 12 -11.72 4.86 -5.18
N LEU A 13 -11.02 5.47 -4.21
CA LEU A 13 -9.56 5.64 -4.26
C LEU A 13 -8.84 4.34 -3.89
N ALA A 14 -9.33 3.62 -2.88
CA ALA A 14 -8.79 2.33 -2.48
C ALA A 14 -8.93 1.28 -3.60
N GLU A 15 -10.10 1.21 -4.26
CA GLU A 15 -10.35 0.31 -5.40
C GLU A 15 -9.38 0.62 -6.55
N ARG A 16 -9.26 1.89 -6.95
CA ARG A 16 -8.30 2.31 -7.99
C ARG A 16 -6.86 1.98 -7.62
N ALA A 17 -6.51 2.08 -6.33
CA ALA A 17 -5.18 1.71 -5.85
C ALA A 17 -4.93 0.20 -5.95
N LEU A 18 -5.92 -0.64 -5.65
CA LEU A 18 -5.80 -2.09 -5.82
C LEU A 18 -5.65 -2.48 -7.29
N ASP A 19 -6.41 -1.85 -8.20
CA ASP A 19 -6.24 -2.04 -9.64
C ASP A 19 -4.81 -1.68 -10.11
N ALA A 20 -4.28 -0.55 -9.61
CA ALA A 20 -2.90 -0.16 -9.89
C ALA A 20 -1.88 -1.18 -9.36
N LEU A 21 -2.14 -1.81 -8.22
CA LEU A 21 -1.29 -2.87 -7.66
C LEU A 21 -1.29 -4.12 -8.55
N GLU A 22 -2.44 -4.49 -9.12
CA GLU A 22 -2.54 -5.61 -10.06
C GLU A 22 -1.74 -5.36 -11.33
N VAL A 23 -1.90 -4.17 -11.93
CA VAL A 23 -1.16 -3.79 -13.14
C VAL A 23 0.35 -3.73 -12.85
N ALA A 24 0.75 -3.12 -11.73
CA ALA A 24 2.15 -3.02 -11.33
C ALA A 24 2.78 -4.39 -11.02
N ARG A 25 2.00 -5.36 -10.50
CA ARG A 25 2.45 -6.74 -10.30
C ARG A 25 2.84 -7.39 -11.63
N ASP A 26 2.06 -7.17 -12.68
CA ASP A 26 2.22 -7.85 -13.97
C ASP A 26 3.21 -7.14 -14.90
N THR A 27 3.33 -5.82 -14.79
CA THR A 27 4.12 -4.98 -15.71
C THR A 27 5.35 -4.34 -15.05
N GLY A 28 5.46 -4.43 -13.73
CA GLY A 28 6.51 -3.81 -12.92
C GLY A 28 7.06 -4.73 -11.84
N SER A 29 7.14 -4.22 -10.61
CA SER A 29 7.68 -4.96 -9.46
C SER A 29 6.99 -4.55 -8.16
N VAL A 30 6.46 -5.55 -7.45
CA VAL A 30 5.77 -5.37 -6.18
C VAL A 30 6.42 -6.18 -5.06
N LYS A 31 6.30 -5.71 -3.82
CA LYS A 31 6.66 -6.41 -2.59
C LYS A 31 5.40 -6.80 -1.86
N LYS A 32 5.39 -8.03 -1.35
CA LYS A 32 4.22 -8.67 -0.75
C LYS A 32 4.56 -9.03 0.69
N GLY A 33 3.65 -8.71 1.62
CA GLY A 33 3.82 -8.91 3.04
C GLY A 33 4.61 -7.79 3.71
N THR A 34 4.39 -7.65 5.02
CA THR A 34 4.91 -6.54 5.83
C THR A 34 6.43 -6.44 5.85
N ASN A 35 7.14 -7.56 5.98
CA ASN A 35 8.61 -7.54 6.07
C ASN A 35 9.28 -7.00 4.81
N GLU A 36 8.79 -7.39 3.63
CA GLU A 36 9.36 -6.91 2.36
C GLU A 36 8.94 -5.48 2.06
N THR A 37 7.72 -5.10 2.43
CA THR A 37 7.21 -3.72 2.39
C THR A 37 8.08 -2.80 3.25
N THR A 38 8.34 -3.19 4.50
CA THR A 38 9.20 -2.43 5.44
C THR A 38 10.58 -2.19 4.84
N LYS A 39 11.22 -3.24 4.30
CA LYS A 39 12.53 -3.11 3.65
C LYS A 39 12.50 -2.17 2.44
N ALA A 40 11.42 -2.13 1.68
CA ALA A 40 11.30 -1.25 0.52
C ALA A 40 11.17 0.22 0.94
N VAL A 41 10.39 0.48 1.98
CA VAL A 41 10.26 1.82 2.58
C VAL A 41 11.59 2.30 3.18
N GLU A 42 12.24 1.47 3.99
CA GLU A 42 13.54 1.82 4.60
C GLU A 42 14.63 2.13 3.57
N ARG A 43 14.63 1.41 2.44
CA ARG A 43 15.56 1.62 1.31
C ARG A 43 15.17 2.81 0.43
N GLY A 44 13.98 3.38 0.61
CA GLY A 44 13.49 4.52 -0.17
C GLY A 44 13.21 4.17 -1.63
N ASN A 45 12.84 2.92 -1.92
CA ASN A 45 12.51 2.49 -3.29
C ASN A 45 11.05 2.04 -3.46
N ALA A 46 10.22 2.15 -2.42
CA ALA A 46 8.77 2.04 -2.59
C ALA A 46 8.21 3.35 -3.20
N GLN A 47 7.28 3.20 -4.14
CA GLN A 47 6.55 4.28 -4.81
C GLN A 47 5.17 4.48 -4.20
N LEU A 48 4.53 3.40 -3.73
CA LEU A 48 3.23 3.41 -3.06
C LEU A 48 3.15 2.21 -2.11
N VAL A 49 2.61 2.43 -0.91
CA VAL A 49 2.47 1.41 0.13
C VAL A 49 0.99 1.15 0.41
N TYR A 50 0.63 -0.11 0.60
CA TYR A 50 -0.71 -0.56 0.94
C TYR A 50 -0.69 -1.14 2.34
N VAL A 51 -1.63 -0.75 3.19
CA VAL A 51 -1.80 -1.28 4.54
C VAL A 51 -3.25 -1.67 4.74
N ALA A 52 -3.49 -2.92 5.13
CA ALA A 52 -4.83 -3.39 5.44
C ALA A 52 -5.29 -2.90 6.81
N GLU A 53 -6.58 -2.64 6.99
CA GLU A 53 -7.17 -2.17 8.24
C GLU A 53 -7.64 -3.30 9.18
N ASP A 54 -7.89 -4.50 8.65
CA ASP A 54 -8.36 -5.68 9.40
C ASP A 54 -7.21 -6.52 10.02
N VAL A 55 -6.01 -5.95 10.13
CA VAL A 55 -4.82 -6.66 10.61
C VAL A 55 -4.90 -6.89 12.12
N SER A 56 -4.79 -8.16 12.52
CA SER A 56 -4.70 -8.56 13.92
C SER A 56 -3.59 -9.60 14.10
N PRO A 57 -2.60 -9.35 14.98
CA PRO A 57 -2.39 -8.16 15.82
C PRO A 57 -1.93 -6.90 15.03
N GLU A 58 -2.36 -5.72 15.47
CA GLU A 58 -2.08 -4.43 14.80
C GLU A 58 -0.59 -4.09 14.75
N GLU A 59 0.20 -4.59 15.72
CA GLU A 59 1.66 -4.42 15.81
C GLU A 59 2.41 -4.92 14.58
N ILE A 60 1.78 -5.73 13.72
CA ILE A 60 2.37 -6.19 12.46
C ILE A 60 2.59 -5.02 11.50
N VAL A 61 1.68 -4.04 11.44
CA VAL A 61 1.70 -2.96 10.44
C VAL A 61 1.85 -1.56 11.03
N MET A 62 1.75 -1.43 12.36
CA MET A 62 1.72 -0.13 13.06
C MET A 62 2.89 0.80 12.72
N HIS A 63 4.07 0.27 12.41
CA HIS A 63 5.24 1.08 12.07
C HIS A 63 5.23 1.63 10.65
N LEU A 64 4.46 1.02 9.73
CA LEU A 64 4.52 1.34 8.30
C LEU A 64 4.12 2.78 7.96
N PRO A 65 3.03 3.34 8.50
CA PRO A 65 2.64 4.72 8.21
C PRO A 65 3.73 5.73 8.60
N GLU A 66 4.27 5.62 9.82
CA GLU A 66 5.31 6.51 10.35
C GLU A 66 6.59 6.46 9.50
N ILE A 67 7.11 5.27 9.20
CA ILE A 67 8.34 5.15 8.41
C ILE A 67 8.15 5.55 6.94
N ALA A 68 6.92 5.44 6.40
CA ALA A 68 6.62 5.86 5.04
C ALA A 68 6.50 7.39 4.95
N GLU A 69 5.88 8.03 5.93
CA GLU A 69 5.80 9.48 6.06
C GLU A 69 7.19 10.11 6.15
N GLU A 70 8.09 9.56 6.99
CA GLU A 70 9.48 10.02 7.10
C GLU A 70 10.25 9.97 5.77
N LYS A 71 9.83 9.08 4.85
CA LYS A 71 10.44 8.89 3.54
C LYS A 71 9.69 9.62 2.42
N GLY A 72 8.57 10.27 2.72
CA GLY A 72 7.69 10.89 1.72
C GLY A 72 7.10 9.86 0.75
N ILE A 73 6.76 8.67 1.26
CA ILE A 73 6.16 7.60 0.46
C ILE A 73 4.67 7.55 0.79
N PRO A 74 3.78 7.69 -0.21
CA PRO A 74 2.34 7.66 0.02
C PRO A 74 1.89 6.27 0.49
N VAL A 75 0.93 6.27 1.41
CA VAL A 75 0.30 5.06 1.98
C VAL A 75 -1.17 5.04 1.57
N VAL A 76 -1.73 3.87 1.30
CA VAL A 76 -3.16 3.71 1.06
C VAL A 76 -3.66 2.69 2.06
N PHE A 77 -4.71 3.06 2.79
CA PHE A 77 -5.41 2.14 3.67
C PHE A 77 -6.50 1.39 2.90
N VAL A 78 -6.53 0.07 3.06
CA VAL A 78 -7.46 -0.83 2.38
C VAL A 78 -8.24 -1.60 3.44
N GLU A 79 -9.55 -1.76 3.24
CA GLU A 79 -10.43 -2.37 4.24
C GLU A 79 -9.96 -3.77 4.69
N THR A 80 -9.52 -4.61 3.75
CA THR A 80 -9.14 -6.01 4.07
C THR A 80 -7.77 -6.43 3.51
N GLN A 81 -7.09 -7.27 4.27
CA GLN A 81 -5.84 -7.91 3.87
C GLN A 81 -6.04 -8.89 2.71
N ASP A 82 -7.23 -9.48 2.57
CA ASP A 82 -7.55 -10.39 1.47
C ASP A 82 -7.53 -9.66 0.13
N ASP A 83 -8.05 -8.43 0.08
CA ASP A 83 -8.02 -7.60 -1.14
C ASP A 83 -6.59 -7.22 -1.51
N VAL A 84 -5.77 -6.79 -0.54
CA VAL A 84 -4.35 -6.49 -0.77
C VAL A 84 -3.59 -7.74 -1.26
N GLY A 85 -3.87 -8.90 -0.67
CA GLY A 85 -3.29 -10.17 -1.08
C GLY A 85 -3.67 -10.55 -2.50
N HIS A 86 -4.96 -10.46 -2.84
CA HIS A 86 -5.49 -10.76 -4.16
C HIS A 86 -4.89 -9.87 -5.24
N ALA A 87 -4.90 -8.55 -5.03
CA ALA A 87 -4.33 -7.59 -5.95
C ALA A 87 -2.81 -7.82 -6.13
N ALA A 88 -2.11 -8.14 -5.04
CA ALA A 88 -0.70 -8.55 -5.09
C ALA A 88 -0.48 -9.92 -5.76
N GLY A 89 -1.51 -10.66 -6.12
CA GLY A 89 -1.45 -11.97 -6.78
C GLY A 89 -1.05 -13.10 -5.83
N LEU A 90 -1.63 -13.10 -4.64
CA LEU A 90 -1.53 -14.19 -3.66
C LEU A 90 -2.88 -14.91 -3.54
N GLU A 91 -2.83 -16.20 -3.20
CA GLU A 91 -4.04 -16.99 -2.85
C GLU A 91 -4.49 -16.77 -1.40
N VAL A 92 -3.78 -15.92 -0.66
CA VAL A 92 -3.99 -15.60 0.76
C VAL A 92 -3.88 -14.09 0.96
N GLY A 93 -4.46 -13.59 2.05
CA GLY A 93 -4.33 -12.19 2.43
C GLY A 93 -2.90 -11.73 2.71
N SER A 94 -2.68 -10.42 2.60
CA SER A 94 -1.42 -9.74 2.87
C SER A 94 -1.69 -8.46 3.65
N ALA A 95 -1.19 -8.40 4.88
CA ALA A 95 -1.36 -7.23 5.76
C ALA A 95 -0.81 -5.92 5.16
N ALA A 96 0.21 -6.02 4.31
CA ALA A 96 0.77 -4.88 3.59
C ALA A 96 1.42 -5.31 2.26
N ALA A 97 1.52 -4.35 1.34
CA ALA A 97 2.24 -4.50 0.08
C ALA A 97 2.91 -3.18 -0.32
N ALA A 98 3.86 -3.22 -1.25
CA ALA A 98 4.42 -2.01 -1.85
C ALA A 98 4.66 -2.18 -3.34
N ILE A 99 4.37 -1.13 -4.10
CA ILE A 99 4.85 -0.99 -5.47
C ILE A 99 6.29 -0.44 -5.40
N VAL A 100 7.23 -1.13 -6.01
CA VAL A 100 8.64 -0.69 -6.15
C VAL A 100 8.91 -0.20 -7.57
N SER A 101 8.19 -0.76 -8.55
CA SER A 101 8.17 -0.28 -9.93
C SER A 101 6.75 -0.39 -10.45
N ALA A 102 6.13 0.75 -10.78
CA ALA A 102 4.73 0.84 -11.19
C ALA A 102 4.44 0.22 -12.57
N GLY A 103 5.45 0.06 -13.44
CA GLY A 103 5.24 -0.45 -14.79
C GLY A 103 4.26 0.43 -15.57
N ASP A 104 3.23 -0.19 -16.16
CA ASP A 104 2.20 0.51 -16.93
C ASP A 104 1.22 1.30 -16.05
N ALA A 105 1.28 1.16 -14.71
CA ALA A 105 0.45 1.92 -13.76
C ALA A 105 1.14 3.19 -13.22
N SER A 106 2.19 3.69 -13.88
CA SER A 106 2.93 4.87 -13.39
C SER A 106 2.05 6.09 -13.18
N ASP A 107 1.19 6.39 -14.15
CA ASP A 107 0.32 7.57 -14.12
C ASP A 107 -0.73 7.43 -13.00
N ASP A 108 -1.30 6.24 -12.81
CA ASP A 108 -2.23 5.96 -11.74
C ASP A 108 -1.56 6.07 -10.36
N VAL A 109 -0.35 5.53 -10.20
CA VAL A 109 0.39 5.60 -8.92
C VAL A 109 0.70 7.05 -8.55
N GLU A 110 1.11 7.89 -9.50
CA GLU A 110 1.35 9.33 -9.28
C GLU A 110 0.06 10.08 -8.92
N ASP A 111 -1.04 9.82 -9.63
CA ASP A 111 -2.36 10.38 -9.34
C ASP A 111 -2.88 9.99 -7.95
N ILE A 112 -2.76 8.71 -7.59
CA ILE A 112 -3.19 8.18 -6.29
C ILE A 112 -2.34 8.78 -5.17
N GLY A 113 -1.01 8.80 -5.34
CA GLY A 113 -0.11 9.38 -4.36
C GLY A 113 -0.45 10.85 -4.06
N SER A 114 -0.73 11.63 -5.10
CA SER A 114 -1.13 13.04 -4.94
C SER A 114 -2.45 13.19 -4.18
N LYS A 115 -3.44 12.31 -4.43
CA LYS A 115 -4.74 12.34 -3.74
C LYS A 115 -4.63 11.90 -2.28
N VAL A 116 -3.76 10.93 -1.99
CA VAL A 116 -3.48 10.49 -0.62
C VAL A 116 -2.88 11.65 0.17
N GLU A 117 -1.91 12.37 -0.40
CA GLU A 117 -1.30 13.53 0.27
C GLU A 117 -2.33 14.63 0.60
N GLU A 118 -3.40 14.77 -0.18
CA GLU A 118 -4.50 15.72 0.12
C GLU A 118 -5.39 15.28 1.30
N LEU A 119 -5.34 14.00 1.69
CA LEU A 119 -6.10 13.44 2.82
C LEU A 119 -5.32 13.47 4.15
N GLN A 120 -4.01 13.73 4.09
CA GLN A 120 -3.11 13.79 5.25
C GLN A 120 -3.08 15.17 5.93
#